data_AF-A0A2W0BH70-F1
#
_entry.id   AF-A0A2W0BH70-F1
#
_cell.length_a   1.000
_cell.length_b   1.000
_cell.length_c   1.000
_cell.angle_alpha   90.00
_cell.angle_beta   90.00
_cell.angle_gamma   90.00
#
_symmetry.space_group_name_H-M   'P 1'
#
loop_
_entity.id
_entity.type
_entity.pdbx_description
1 polymer ?
#
loop_
_entity_poly.entity_id
_entity_poly.type
_entity_poly.pdbx_seq_one_letter_code
_entity_poly.pdbx_strand_id
1 'polypeptide(L)'
;MPVTLNIKPRPGDPSVQKKRRFAANRVVRHFGNRLPDLRLACLLDDTDCEDLKKEVGETNRGLFLRVNRQTESALENIDWSRFPISTFIIPGSPPDWKTDYAFDAVIYLHGSTCSDETALAMTLSHELQHFIQYGFNRKLWAVNYLLARLPKDVIDITGLNWPDIPTEREARIVAKRIGIKVCGSEAIEQYIARKITEFTSLKDLEDWRFSQDVDPSVFYDLASETESIFERLKSYRQYLEQVLDEMRKDEDFKKLDLSEYFEN
;
A
#
# COMPACT_ATOMS: atom_id res chain seq x y z
N MET A 1 -9.34 -3.65 20.18
CA MET A 1 -8.04 -3.38 20.83
C MET A 1 -7.38 -2.21 20.11
N PRO A 2 -6.47 -1.44 20.73
CA PRO A 2 -5.72 -0.45 19.96
C PRO A 2 -4.83 -1.18 18.94
N VAL A 3 -4.63 -0.56 17.78
CA VAL A 3 -3.71 -1.05 16.74
C VAL A 3 -2.40 -1.44 17.41
N THR A 4 -2.01 -2.71 17.29
CA THR A 4 -0.68 -3.15 17.74
C THR A 4 0.31 -2.75 16.66
N LEU A 5 0.62 -1.45 16.63
CA LEU A 5 1.55 -0.87 15.66
C LEU A 5 2.98 -1.07 16.14
N ASN A 6 3.69 -1.97 15.49
CA ASN A 6 5.10 -2.20 15.78
C ASN A 6 5.98 -1.52 14.73
N ILE A 7 6.42 -0.29 15.02
CA ILE A 7 7.45 0.37 14.22
C ILE A 7 8.80 -0.29 14.55
N LYS A 8 9.43 -0.91 13.55
CA LYS A 8 10.72 -1.59 13.68
C LYS A 8 11.71 -1.01 12.67
N PRO A 9 12.49 0.02 13.06
CA PRO A 9 13.69 0.38 12.33
C PRO A 9 14.68 -0.79 12.35
N ARG A 10 15.41 -1.01 11.26
CA ARG A 10 16.47 -2.02 11.25
C ARG A 10 17.46 -1.78 12.39
N PRO A 11 17.92 -2.83 13.10
CA PRO A 11 19.03 -2.72 14.03
C PRO A 11 20.26 -2.11 13.34
N GLY A 12 20.79 -1.04 13.92
CA GLY A 12 21.86 -0.24 13.35
C GLY A 12 22.16 0.95 14.26
N ASP A 13 22.58 2.09 13.71
CA ASP A 13 22.83 3.31 14.50
C ASP A 13 21.58 3.72 15.32
N PRO A 14 21.66 3.74 16.67
CA PRO A 14 20.52 4.09 17.53
C PRO A 14 19.92 5.47 17.25
N SER A 15 20.73 6.44 16.80
CA SER A 15 20.28 7.79 16.47
C SER A 15 19.42 7.81 15.21
N VAL A 16 19.80 7.03 14.19
CA VAL A 16 19.02 6.88 12.95
C VAL A 16 17.70 6.17 13.24
N GLN A 17 17.74 5.09 14.04
CA GLN A 17 16.53 4.39 14.46
C GLN A 17 15.58 5.31 15.22
N LYS A 18 16.10 6.13 16.14
CA LYS A 18 15.30 7.10 16.91
C LYS A 18 14.66 8.14 16.00
N LYS A 19 15.39 8.69 15.03
CA LYS A 19 14.87 9.67 14.05
C LYS A 19 13.75 9.09 13.20
N ARG A 20 13.95 7.91 12.60
CA ARG A 20 12.92 7.24 11.78
C ARG A 20 11.68 6.90 12.57
N ARG A 21 11.85 6.34 13.76
CA ARG A 21 10.74 6.05 14.69
C ARG A 21 9.99 7.32 15.07
N PHE A 22 10.69 8.43 15.30
CA PHE A 22 10.07 9.71 15.60
C PHE A 22 9.22 10.20 14.42
N ALA A 23 9.79 10.24 13.20
CA ALA A 23 9.07 10.65 11.99
C ALA A 23 7.82 9.77 11.73
N ALA A 24 7.97 8.45 11.78
CA ALA A 24 6.85 7.51 11.59
C ALA A 24 5.75 7.70 12.64
N ASN A 25 6.11 7.94 13.91
CA ASN A 25 5.12 8.21 14.96
C ASN A 25 4.35 9.52 14.71
N ARG A 26 4.97 10.54 14.11
CA ARG A 26 4.26 11.77 13.74
C ARG A 26 3.16 11.48 12.73
N VAL A 27 3.46 10.70 11.69
CA VAL A 27 2.50 10.25 10.68
C VAL A 27 1.34 9.49 11.33
N VAL A 28 1.66 8.46 12.12
CA VAL A 28 0.66 7.59 12.77
C VAL A 28 -0.28 8.38 13.66
N ARG A 29 0.24 9.36 14.41
CA ARG A 29 -0.58 10.24 15.28
C ARG A 29 -1.64 11.02 14.50
N HIS A 30 -1.38 11.37 13.23
CA HIS A 30 -2.40 12.03 12.39
C HIS A 30 -3.54 11.10 11.96
N PHE A 31 -3.31 9.79 11.88
CA PHE A 31 -4.39 8.83 11.65
C PHE A 31 -5.24 8.63 12.90
N GLY A 32 -4.60 8.58 14.09
CA GLY A 32 -5.30 8.55 15.36
C GLY A 32 -6.24 7.34 15.49
N ASN A 33 -7.51 7.59 15.81
CA ASN A 33 -8.55 6.55 15.94
C ASN A 33 -9.09 6.02 14.60
N ARG A 34 -8.57 6.51 13.46
CA ARG A 34 -8.97 6.06 12.12
C ARG A 34 -8.21 4.82 11.65
N LEU A 35 -7.40 4.20 12.49
CA LEU A 35 -6.71 2.96 12.16
C LEU A 35 -7.59 1.76 12.58
N PRO A 36 -7.67 0.69 11.77
CA PRO A 36 -8.49 -0.47 12.05
C PRO A 36 -7.94 -1.28 13.22
N ASP A 37 -8.82 -2.03 13.90
CA ASP A 37 -8.48 -2.96 14.99
C ASP A 37 -7.80 -4.24 14.46
N LEU A 38 -6.62 -4.06 13.87
CA LEU A 38 -5.78 -5.09 13.28
C LEU A 38 -4.33 -4.89 13.75
N ARG A 39 -3.56 -5.98 13.81
CA ARG A 39 -2.15 -5.98 14.18
C ARG A 39 -1.29 -5.63 12.96
N LEU A 40 -0.53 -4.55 13.04
CA LEU A 40 0.28 -4.02 11.95
C LEU A 40 1.75 -3.91 12.34
N ALA A 41 2.64 -4.48 11.55
CA ALA A 41 4.07 -4.21 11.64
C ALA A 41 4.48 -3.16 10.60
N CYS A 42 5.18 -2.10 11.01
CA CYS A 42 5.80 -1.14 10.11
C CYS A 42 7.32 -1.31 10.15
N LEU A 43 7.87 -1.84 9.07
CA LEU A 43 9.29 -2.14 8.89
C LEU A 43 9.96 -0.97 8.18
N LEU A 44 10.91 -0.32 8.86
CA LEU A 44 11.62 0.85 8.34
C LEU A 44 13.09 0.47 8.12
N ASP A 45 13.45 0.16 6.88
CA ASP A 45 14.79 -0.34 6.58
C ASP A 45 15.84 0.81 6.60
N ASP A 46 17.12 0.46 6.65
CA ASP A 46 18.26 1.35 6.43
C ASP A 46 18.92 1.21 5.07
N THR A 47 18.60 0.13 4.36
CA THR A 47 19.05 -0.15 2.99
C THR A 47 17.86 -0.52 2.13
N ASP A 48 18.04 -0.47 0.81
CA ASP A 48 16.99 -0.93 -0.09
C ASP A 48 17.04 -2.48 -0.17
N CYS A 49 15.87 -3.11 -0.14
CA CYS A 49 15.71 -4.52 -0.48
C CYS A 49 15.70 -4.66 -2.02
N GLU A 50 16.86 -4.96 -2.60
CA GLU A 50 17.02 -5.07 -4.05
C GLU A 50 16.16 -6.18 -4.67
N ASP A 51 15.95 -7.29 -3.97
CA ASP A 51 15.13 -8.38 -4.49
C ASP A 51 13.66 -7.99 -4.60
N LEU A 52 13.17 -7.24 -3.60
CA LEU A 52 11.84 -6.66 -3.67
C LEU A 52 11.73 -5.65 -4.81
N LYS A 53 12.71 -4.77 -5.00
CA LYS A 53 12.72 -3.83 -6.14
C LYS A 53 12.68 -4.53 -7.50
N LYS A 54 13.39 -5.65 -7.66
CA LYS A 54 13.32 -6.45 -8.90
C LYS A 54 11.92 -7.02 -9.13
N GLU A 55 11.22 -7.40 -8.07
CA GLU A 55 9.89 -8.01 -8.15
C GLU A 55 8.78 -6.98 -8.39
N VAL A 56 8.75 -5.89 -7.60
CA VAL A 56 7.66 -4.90 -7.64
C VAL A 56 7.98 -3.64 -8.44
N GLY A 57 9.23 -3.47 -8.86
CA GLY A 57 9.73 -2.36 -9.67
C GLY A 57 10.80 -1.51 -8.98
N GLU A 58 11.82 -1.11 -9.74
CA GLU A 58 13.00 -0.37 -9.27
C GLU A 58 12.67 0.96 -8.57
N THR A 59 11.52 1.56 -8.90
CA THR A 59 11.06 2.84 -8.35
C THR A 59 10.14 2.68 -7.14
N ASN A 60 9.91 1.44 -6.67
CA ASN A 60 9.14 1.19 -5.47
C ASN A 60 9.79 1.84 -4.24
N ARG A 61 8.95 2.49 -3.41
CA ARG A 61 9.36 3.23 -2.21
C ARG A 61 8.95 2.51 -0.93
N GLY A 62 8.00 1.62 -1.05
CA GLY A 62 7.41 0.84 0.03
C GLY A 62 6.18 0.12 -0.47
N LEU A 63 5.59 -0.66 0.43
CA LEU A 63 4.39 -1.43 0.14
C LEU A 63 3.66 -1.85 1.41
N PHE A 64 2.35 -1.98 1.25
CA PHE A 64 1.43 -2.63 2.18
C PHE A 64 1.16 -4.07 1.74
N LEU A 65 1.20 -5.00 2.69
CA LEU A 65 0.78 -6.39 2.52
C LEU A 65 -0.09 -6.81 3.69
N ARG A 66 -1.13 -7.58 3.39
CA ARG A 66 -1.75 -8.45 4.39
C ARG A 66 -0.88 -9.67 4.63
N VAL A 67 -0.97 -10.25 5.82
CA VAL A 67 -0.24 -11.48 6.15
C VAL A 67 -1.20 -12.65 6.06
N ASN A 68 -1.03 -13.46 5.02
CA ASN A 68 -1.70 -14.73 4.82
C ASN A 68 -0.80 -15.71 4.07
N ARG A 69 -1.27 -16.95 3.90
CA ARG A 69 -0.52 -18.02 3.22
C ARG A 69 -0.15 -17.71 1.77
N GLN A 70 -0.97 -16.94 1.04
CA GLN A 70 -0.68 -16.56 -0.35
C GLN A 70 0.40 -15.50 -0.43
N THR A 71 0.34 -14.50 0.44
CA THR A 71 1.38 -13.47 0.55
C THR A 71 2.68 -14.05 1.08
N GLU A 72 2.63 -15.05 1.96
CA GLU A 72 3.82 -15.78 2.42
C GLU A 72 4.59 -16.35 1.22
N SER A 73 3.89 -17.04 0.30
CA SER A 73 4.53 -17.58 -0.90
C SER A 73 4.99 -16.53 -1.91
N ALA A 74 4.30 -15.38 -2.01
CA ALA A 74 4.83 -14.25 -2.79
C ALA A 74 6.12 -13.67 -2.17
N LEU A 75 6.23 -13.76 -0.85
CA LEU A 75 7.36 -13.26 -0.09
C LEU A 75 8.49 -14.29 0.09
N GLU A 76 8.28 -15.56 -0.21
CA GLU A 76 9.24 -16.66 -0.02
C GLU A 76 10.57 -16.45 -0.79
N ASN A 77 10.52 -15.76 -1.93
CA ASN A 77 11.71 -15.49 -2.75
C ASN A 77 12.47 -14.22 -2.36
N ILE A 78 11.91 -13.40 -1.46
CA ILE A 78 12.56 -12.19 -0.98
C ILE A 78 13.42 -12.59 0.23
N ASP A 79 14.68 -12.16 0.25
CA ASP A 79 15.56 -12.37 1.40
C ASP A 79 15.10 -11.50 2.59
N TRP A 80 14.17 -12.06 3.35
CA TRP A 80 13.71 -11.50 4.62
C TRP A 80 14.68 -11.76 5.77
N SER A 81 15.90 -12.26 5.55
CA SER A 81 16.90 -12.35 6.64
C SER A 81 17.13 -11.00 7.34
N ARG A 82 16.81 -9.89 6.66
CA ARG A 82 16.80 -8.52 7.18
C ARG A 82 15.62 -8.19 8.09
N PHE A 83 14.48 -8.87 7.93
CA PHE A 83 13.29 -8.84 8.80
C PHE A 83 12.72 -10.26 8.91
N PRO A 84 13.30 -11.16 9.72
CA PRO A 84 13.07 -12.60 9.59
C PRO A 84 11.58 -12.94 9.64
N ILE A 85 11.09 -13.75 8.70
CA ILE A 85 9.69 -14.23 8.64
C ILE A 85 9.24 -14.85 9.98
N SER A 86 10.17 -15.43 10.75
CA SER A 86 9.95 -15.94 12.11
C SER A 86 9.49 -14.86 13.12
N THR A 87 9.62 -13.57 12.81
CA THR A 87 9.04 -12.47 13.59
C THR A 87 7.53 -12.30 13.35
N PHE A 88 6.99 -12.94 12.32
CA PHE A 88 5.59 -12.84 11.87
C PHE A 88 4.81 -14.14 12.07
N ILE A 89 5.48 -15.24 12.40
CA ILE A 89 4.88 -16.54 12.67
C ILE A 89 4.97 -16.83 14.17
N ILE A 90 3.83 -17.03 14.81
CA ILE A 90 3.72 -17.65 16.12
C ILE A 90 3.80 -19.16 15.87
N PRO A 91 4.83 -19.87 16.37
CA PRO A 91 4.91 -21.31 16.21
C PRO A 91 3.66 -21.96 16.82
N GLY A 92 2.90 -22.67 15.99
CA GLY A 92 1.76 -23.45 16.47
C GLY A 92 2.24 -24.54 17.45
N SER A 93 1.47 -24.79 18.51
CA SER A 93 1.69 -25.96 19.36
C SER A 93 0.87 -27.17 18.85
N PRO A 94 1.34 -28.41 19.04
CA PRO A 94 0.57 -29.62 18.66
C PRO A 94 -0.81 -29.63 19.34
N PRO A 95 -1.87 -30.16 18.69
CA PRO A 95 -1.88 -31.00 17.48
C PRO A 95 -2.25 -30.27 16.18
N ASP A 96 -2.51 -28.97 16.22
CA ASP A 96 -3.29 -28.31 15.16
C ASP A 96 -2.46 -27.53 14.13
N TRP A 97 -1.13 -27.41 14.27
CA TRP A 97 -0.17 -26.74 13.34
C TRP A 97 -0.77 -25.69 12.40
N LYS A 98 -1.64 -24.82 12.93
CA LYS A 98 -2.06 -23.62 12.22
C LYS A 98 -0.93 -22.65 12.41
N THR A 99 -0.36 -22.18 11.30
CA THR A 99 0.52 -21.02 11.32
C THR A 99 -0.32 -19.85 11.83
N ASP A 100 -0.19 -19.52 13.11
CA ASP A 100 -0.76 -18.30 13.66
C ASP A 100 0.19 -17.16 13.31
N TYR A 101 -0.31 -16.13 12.64
CA TYR A 101 0.52 -14.97 12.32
C TYR A 101 0.50 -13.97 13.48
N ALA A 102 1.65 -13.41 13.83
CA ALA A 102 1.79 -12.39 14.88
C ALA A 102 1.18 -11.04 14.48
N PHE A 103 0.99 -10.82 13.17
CA PHE A 103 0.42 -9.63 12.58
C PHE A 103 -0.60 -10.00 11.52
N ASP A 104 -1.57 -9.12 11.29
CA ASP A 104 -2.57 -9.25 10.25
C ASP A 104 -2.12 -8.55 8.95
N ALA A 105 -1.22 -7.57 9.08
CA ALA A 105 -0.63 -6.82 7.98
C ALA A 105 0.80 -6.34 8.28
N VAL A 106 1.52 -6.01 7.21
CA VAL A 106 2.88 -5.45 7.20
C VAL A 106 2.92 -4.26 6.25
N ILE A 107 3.57 -3.19 6.69
CA ILE A 107 4.06 -2.12 5.82
C ILE A 107 5.58 -2.19 5.84
N TYR A 108 6.18 -2.18 4.66
CA TYR A 108 7.62 -2.12 4.50
C TYR A 108 8.00 -0.86 3.73
N LEU A 109 9.01 -0.12 4.20
CA LEU A 109 9.61 1.01 3.51
C LEU A 109 11.10 0.79 3.29
N HIS A 110 11.56 1.08 2.07
CA HIS A 110 12.96 1.01 1.68
C HIS A 110 13.84 2.01 2.47
N GLY A 111 15.13 1.68 2.63
CA GLY A 111 16.09 2.53 3.34
C GLY A 111 16.26 3.92 2.72
N SER A 112 16.28 4.01 1.39
CA SER A 112 16.31 5.26 0.64
C SER A 112 15.08 6.13 0.95
N THR A 113 13.90 5.52 1.05
CA THR A 113 12.66 6.20 1.47
C THR A 113 12.73 6.62 2.93
N CYS A 114 13.26 5.76 3.81
CA CYS A 114 13.38 6.05 5.23
C CYS A 114 14.50 7.06 5.58
N SER A 115 15.35 7.41 4.63
CA SER A 115 16.46 8.35 4.81
C SER A 115 16.03 9.82 4.72
N ASP A 116 14.90 10.08 4.08
CA ASP A 116 14.30 11.41 3.90
C ASP A 116 12.96 11.46 4.66
N GLU A 117 12.81 12.44 5.56
CA GLU A 117 11.61 12.54 6.41
C GLU A 117 10.34 12.79 5.58
N THR A 118 10.43 13.55 4.49
CA THR A 118 9.31 13.83 3.60
C THR A 118 8.93 12.59 2.80
N ALA A 119 9.92 11.85 2.27
CA ALA A 119 9.69 10.58 1.60
C ALA A 119 9.01 9.57 2.54
N LEU A 120 9.55 9.38 3.74
CA LEU A 120 8.97 8.51 4.77
C LEU A 120 7.54 8.94 5.08
N ALA A 121 7.29 10.23 5.31
CA ALA A 121 5.97 10.72 5.68
C ALA A 121 4.94 10.46 4.58
N MET A 122 5.27 10.74 3.32
CA MET A 122 4.38 10.52 2.18
C MET A 122 4.12 9.02 1.98
N THR A 123 5.18 8.20 1.87
CA THR A 123 5.02 6.77 1.58
C THR A 123 4.35 6.04 2.74
N LEU A 124 4.71 6.30 4.00
CA LEU A 124 4.04 5.67 5.14
C LEU A 124 2.54 6.03 5.19
N SER A 125 2.20 7.29 4.89
CA SER A 125 0.80 7.72 4.86
C SER A 125 0.01 7.03 3.75
N HIS A 126 0.63 6.82 2.58
CA HIS A 126 0.06 6.08 1.47
C HIS A 126 -0.26 4.63 1.88
N GLU A 127 0.72 3.91 2.42
CA GLU A 127 0.55 2.51 2.83
C GLU A 127 -0.41 2.35 4.01
N LEU A 128 -0.43 3.31 4.95
CA LEU A 128 -1.42 3.32 6.04
C LEU A 128 -2.84 3.53 5.52
N GLN A 129 -3.02 4.30 4.44
CA GLN A 129 -4.33 4.42 3.82
C GLN A 129 -4.78 3.09 3.19
N HIS A 130 -3.89 2.34 2.55
CA HIS A 130 -4.20 0.97 2.09
C HIS A 130 -4.58 0.03 3.23
N PHE A 131 -3.89 0.12 4.37
CA PHE A 131 -4.26 -0.63 5.56
C PHE A 131 -5.66 -0.26 6.09
N ILE A 132 -6.02 1.03 6.08
CA ILE A 132 -7.36 1.51 6.47
C ILE A 132 -8.42 1.00 5.50
N GLN A 133 -8.18 1.09 4.20
CA GLN A 133 -9.06 0.57 3.16
C GLN A 133 -9.31 -0.93 3.36
N TYR A 134 -8.25 -1.71 3.59
CA TYR A 134 -8.34 -3.14 3.87
C TYR A 134 -9.11 -3.44 5.17
N GLY A 135 -8.82 -2.70 6.25
CA GLY A 135 -9.37 -2.98 7.57
C GLY A 135 -10.82 -2.58 7.76
N PHE A 136 -11.28 -1.48 7.14
CA PHE A 136 -12.66 -1.00 7.27
C PHE A 136 -13.55 -1.37 6.08
N ASN A 137 -12.99 -1.45 4.87
CA ASN A 137 -13.75 -1.64 3.63
C ASN A 137 -13.15 -2.78 2.78
N ARG A 138 -12.96 -3.95 3.40
CA ARG A 138 -12.28 -5.12 2.81
C ARG A 138 -12.83 -5.53 1.43
N LYS A 139 -14.16 -5.49 1.26
CA LYS A 139 -14.82 -5.77 -0.03
C LYS A 139 -14.38 -4.77 -1.10
N LEU A 140 -14.44 -3.47 -0.77
CA LEU A 140 -14.11 -2.38 -1.69
C LEU A 140 -12.62 -2.40 -2.05
N TRP A 141 -11.76 -2.68 -1.08
CA TRP A 141 -10.34 -2.92 -1.30
C TRP A 141 -10.12 -4.08 -2.29
N ALA A 142 -10.77 -5.22 -2.08
CA ALA A 142 -10.63 -6.40 -2.94
C ALA A 142 -11.08 -6.11 -4.39
N VAL A 143 -12.21 -5.43 -4.56
CA VAL A 143 -12.74 -5.03 -5.88
C VAL A 143 -11.76 -4.14 -6.63
N ASN A 144 -11.20 -3.13 -5.97
CA ASN A 144 -10.20 -2.24 -6.56
C ASN A 144 -8.89 -2.98 -6.90
N TYR A 145 -8.52 -3.97 -6.09
CA TYR A 145 -7.35 -4.80 -6.32
C TYR A 145 -7.45 -5.69 -7.58
N LEU A 146 -8.68 -5.94 -8.08
CA LEU A 146 -8.88 -6.60 -9.37
C LEU A 146 -8.50 -5.69 -10.55
N LEU A 147 -8.75 -4.38 -10.44
CA LEU A 147 -8.43 -3.40 -11.50
C LEU A 147 -6.93 -3.39 -11.81
N ALA A 148 -6.11 -3.50 -10.77
CA ALA A 148 -4.64 -3.60 -10.86
C ALA A 148 -4.14 -4.85 -11.59
N ARG A 149 -5.00 -5.87 -11.75
CA ARG A 149 -4.67 -7.17 -12.38
C ARG A 149 -5.31 -7.38 -13.74
N LEU A 150 -5.99 -6.37 -14.27
CA LEU A 150 -6.51 -6.46 -15.63
C LEU A 150 -5.38 -6.78 -16.63
N PRO A 151 -5.67 -7.56 -17.67
CA PRO A 151 -4.72 -7.80 -18.75
C PRO A 151 -4.20 -6.48 -19.32
N LYS A 152 -2.91 -6.45 -19.69
CA LYS A 152 -2.24 -5.23 -20.14
C LYS A 152 -2.92 -4.59 -21.35
N ASP A 153 -3.41 -5.40 -22.29
CA ASP A 153 -4.17 -4.94 -23.45
C ASP A 153 -5.48 -4.25 -23.05
N VAL A 154 -6.19 -4.76 -22.03
CA VAL A 154 -7.40 -4.10 -21.50
C VAL A 154 -7.04 -2.77 -20.84
N ILE A 155 -5.97 -2.73 -20.07
CA ILE A 155 -5.45 -1.49 -19.45
C ILE A 155 -5.13 -0.44 -20.53
N ASP A 156 -4.38 -0.85 -21.57
CA ASP A 156 -3.96 0.02 -22.67
C ASP A 156 -5.18 0.56 -23.46
N ILE A 157 -6.17 -0.29 -23.77
CA ILE A 157 -7.37 0.11 -24.54
C ILE A 157 -8.28 1.04 -23.73
N THR A 158 -8.43 0.78 -22.43
CA THR A 158 -9.30 1.57 -21.54
C THR A 158 -8.65 2.87 -21.09
N GLY A 159 -7.34 3.03 -21.34
CA GLY A 159 -6.54 4.14 -20.82
C GLY A 159 -6.51 4.16 -19.28
N LEU A 160 -6.77 3.01 -18.63
CA LEU A 160 -6.73 2.89 -17.18
C LEU A 160 -5.28 3.01 -16.72
N ASN A 161 -4.94 4.07 -16.01
CA ASN A 161 -3.63 4.24 -15.40
C ASN A 161 -3.69 3.88 -13.92
N TRP A 162 -2.51 3.63 -13.33
CA TRP A 162 -2.42 3.35 -11.89
C TRP A 162 -3.11 4.40 -11.01
N PRO A 163 -3.00 5.72 -11.29
CA PRO A 163 -3.71 6.73 -10.52
C PRO A 163 -5.22 6.78 -10.74
N ASP A 164 -5.74 6.09 -11.75
CA ASP A 164 -7.18 5.96 -11.96
C ASP A 164 -7.81 4.96 -10.99
N ILE A 165 -7.03 4.03 -10.42
CA ILE A 165 -7.54 3.06 -9.45
C ILE A 165 -7.98 3.82 -8.18
N PRO A 166 -9.27 3.77 -7.79
CA PRO A 166 -9.79 4.58 -6.70
C PRO A 166 -9.03 4.44 -5.37
N THR A 167 -8.62 3.23 -5.00
CA THR A 167 -7.82 3.00 -3.76
C THR A 167 -6.46 3.70 -3.82
N GLU A 168 -5.83 3.71 -4.99
CA GLU A 168 -4.52 4.33 -5.23
C GLU A 168 -4.61 5.86 -5.25
N ARG A 169 -5.70 6.39 -5.79
CA ARG A 169 -5.99 7.82 -5.81
C ARG A 169 -6.25 8.36 -4.41
N GLU A 170 -7.11 7.69 -3.64
CA GLU A 170 -7.38 8.07 -2.25
C GLU A 170 -6.09 8.04 -1.41
N ALA A 171 -5.29 6.98 -1.55
CA ALA A 171 -4.02 6.84 -0.85
C ALA A 171 -3.05 7.99 -1.17
N ARG A 172 -2.99 8.47 -2.42
CA ARG A 172 -2.18 9.64 -2.80
C ARG A 172 -2.71 10.96 -2.25
N ILE A 173 -4.03 11.18 -2.29
CA ILE A 173 -4.68 12.35 -1.68
C ILE A 173 -4.34 12.41 -0.18
N VAL A 174 -4.51 11.30 0.52
CA VAL A 174 -4.22 11.19 1.95
C VAL A 174 -2.72 11.35 2.23
N ALA A 175 -1.86 10.73 1.42
CA ALA A 175 -0.41 10.84 1.55
C ALA A 175 0.08 12.28 1.45
N LYS A 176 -0.37 13.03 0.43
CA LYS A 176 -0.04 14.45 0.28
C LYS A 176 -0.62 15.28 1.41
N ARG A 177 -1.88 15.07 1.79
CA ARG A 177 -2.54 15.77 2.89
C ARG A 177 -1.81 15.62 4.22
N ILE A 178 -1.42 14.40 4.57
CA ILE A 178 -0.72 14.12 5.83
C ILE A 178 0.74 14.57 5.73
N GLY A 179 1.39 14.37 4.58
CA GLY A 179 2.72 14.90 4.31
C GLY A 179 2.79 16.40 4.55
N ILE A 180 1.83 17.18 4.06
CA ILE A 180 1.76 18.64 4.31
C ILE A 180 1.59 18.96 5.79
N LYS A 181 0.76 18.20 6.52
CA LYS A 181 0.56 18.40 7.97
C LYS A 181 1.79 18.07 8.80
N VAL A 182 2.58 17.08 8.38
CA VAL A 182 3.77 16.60 9.09
C VAL A 182 5.00 17.43 8.70
N CYS A 183 5.27 17.61 7.41
CA CYS A 183 6.50 18.20 6.92
C CYS A 183 6.36 19.68 6.51
N GLY A 184 5.14 20.17 6.34
CA GLY A 184 4.86 21.49 5.77
C GLY A 184 4.70 21.46 4.24
N SER A 185 3.94 22.42 3.69
CA SER A 185 3.66 22.48 2.24
C SER A 185 4.93 22.64 1.41
N GLU A 186 5.81 23.57 1.83
CA GLU A 186 7.05 23.86 1.12
C GLU A 186 7.95 22.62 1.00
N ALA A 187 8.11 21.84 2.07
CA ALA A 187 8.92 20.63 2.04
C ALA A 187 8.35 19.57 1.09
N ILE A 188 7.02 19.44 1.02
CA ILE A 188 6.33 18.50 0.12
C ILE A 188 6.47 18.94 -1.33
N GLU A 189 6.26 20.23 -1.61
CA GLU A 189 6.40 20.81 -2.95
C GLU A 189 7.83 20.68 -3.47
N GLN A 190 8.83 21.03 -2.65
CA GLN A 190 10.25 20.86 -2.99
C GLN A 190 10.60 19.39 -3.22
N TYR A 191 10.09 18.49 -2.39
CA TYR A 191 10.31 17.06 -2.53
C TYR A 191 9.74 16.53 -3.85
N ILE A 192 8.49 16.85 -4.18
CA ILE A 192 7.84 16.43 -5.44
C ILE A 192 8.57 17.04 -6.64
N ALA A 193 8.90 18.33 -6.63
CA ALA A 193 9.61 18.99 -7.72
C ALA A 193 11.00 18.37 -7.98
N ARG A 194 11.74 18.07 -6.90
CA ARG A 194 13.01 17.33 -6.98
C ARG A 194 12.80 15.97 -7.63
N LYS A 195 11.78 15.22 -7.23
CA LYS A 195 11.50 13.89 -7.79
C LYS A 195 11.06 13.91 -9.25
N ILE A 196 10.33 14.94 -9.68
CA ILE A 196 10.04 15.19 -11.11
C ILE A 196 11.32 15.44 -11.91
N THR A 197 12.35 16.04 -11.30
CA THR A 197 13.65 16.31 -11.96
C THR A 197 14.56 15.09 -11.96
N GLU A 198 14.54 14.29 -10.89
CA GLU A 198 15.37 13.10 -10.66
C GLU A 198 14.75 11.79 -11.17
N PHE A 199 13.65 11.85 -11.94
CA PHE A 199 12.90 10.67 -12.35
C PHE A 199 13.78 9.63 -13.05
N THR A 200 13.52 8.34 -12.80
CA THR A 200 14.31 7.24 -13.37
C THR A 200 13.60 6.49 -14.50
N SER A 201 12.30 6.75 -14.70
CA SER A 201 11.50 6.21 -15.80
C SER A 201 10.30 7.11 -16.12
N LEU A 202 9.71 6.97 -17.30
CA LEU A 202 8.49 7.72 -17.65
C LEU A 202 7.33 7.45 -16.69
N LYS A 203 7.17 6.19 -16.25
CA LYS A 203 6.17 5.81 -15.25
C LYS A 203 6.39 6.50 -13.90
N ASP A 204 7.64 6.65 -13.47
CA ASP A 204 8.01 7.38 -12.25
C ASP A 204 7.71 8.87 -12.38
N LEU A 205 8.02 9.47 -13.54
CA LEU A 205 7.68 10.86 -13.84
C LEU A 205 6.16 11.11 -13.79
N GLU A 206 5.37 10.22 -14.40
CA GLU A 206 3.90 10.31 -14.39
C GLU A 206 3.32 10.21 -12.98
N ASP A 207 3.85 9.31 -12.15
CA ASP A 207 3.45 9.17 -10.74
C ASP A 207 3.74 10.44 -9.92
N TRP A 208 4.89 11.08 -10.16
CA TRP A 208 5.22 12.34 -9.48
C TRP A 208 4.42 13.54 -10.00
N ARG A 209 4.14 13.62 -11.30
CA ARG A 209 3.24 14.64 -11.86
C ARG A 209 1.83 14.50 -11.31
N PHE A 210 1.31 13.28 -11.23
CA PHE A 210 0.04 13.04 -10.57
C PHE A 210 0.06 13.51 -9.11
N SER A 211 1.14 13.20 -8.37
CA SER A 211 1.30 13.66 -6.98
C SER A 211 1.41 15.19 -6.87
N GLN A 212 1.96 15.86 -7.87
CA GLN A 212 1.97 17.32 -7.97
C GLN A 212 0.55 17.89 -8.15
N ASP A 213 -0.23 17.29 -9.04
CA ASP A 213 -1.54 17.80 -9.44
C ASP A 213 -2.67 17.44 -8.47
N VAL A 214 -2.51 16.38 -7.66
CA VAL A 214 -3.54 15.94 -6.74
C VAL A 214 -3.84 17.01 -5.67
N ASP A 215 -5.11 17.39 -5.54
CA ASP A 215 -5.55 18.33 -4.51
C ASP A 215 -5.71 17.60 -3.16
N PRO A 216 -4.87 17.91 -2.14
CA PRO A 216 -4.97 17.26 -0.84
C PRO A 216 -6.23 17.68 -0.05
N SER A 217 -6.95 18.73 -0.47
CA SER A 217 -8.15 19.22 0.20
C SER A 217 -9.43 18.50 -0.23
N VAL A 218 -9.40 17.82 -1.38
CA VAL A 218 -10.59 17.20 -1.97
C VAL A 218 -11.16 16.11 -1.05
N PHE A 219 -12.48 16.13 -0.88
CA PHE A 219 -13.19 14.97 -0.34
C PHE A 219 -13.22 13.88 -1.40
N TYR A 220 -12.85 12.65 -1.03
CA TYR A 220 -12.79 11.53 -1.96
C TYR A 220 -13.69 10.41 -1.44
N ASP A 221 -14.74 10.10 -2.20
CA ASP A 221 -15.66 9.02 -1.90
C ASP A 221 -15.22 7.75 -2.64
N LEU A 222 -14.48 6.89 -1.95
CA LEU A 222 -13.93 5.68 -2.53
C LEU A 222 -15.00 4.76 -3.14
N ALA A 223 -16.20 4.69 -2.54
CA ALA A 223 -17.25 3.79 -3.02
C ALA A 223 -17.83 4.30 -4.34
N SER A 224 -18.26 5.57 -4.36
CA SER A 224 -18.80 6.22 -5.56
C SER A 224 -17.79 6.22 -6.72
N GLU A 225 -16.51 6.45 -6.44
CA GLU A 225 -15.44 6.43 -7.45
C GLU A 225 -15.18 5.02 -7.99
N THR A 226 -15.31 3.99 -7.14
CA THR A 226 -15.25 2.59 -7.56
C THR A 226 -16.43 2.23 -8.46
N GLU A 227 -17.65 2.62 -8.10
CA GLU A 227 -18.83 2.40 -8.96
C GLU A 227 -18.65 3.07 -10.33
N SER A 228 -18.17 4.32 -10.35
CA SER A 228 -17.92 5.05 -11.60
C SER A 228 -16.93 4.34 -12.52
N ILE A 229 -15.84 3.78 -11.97
CA ILE A 229 -14.85 3.07 -12.77
C ILE A 229 -15.37 1.72 -13.28
N PHE A 230 -16.17 1.01 -12.48
CA PHE A 230 -16.80 -0.23 -12.91
C PHE A 230 -17.82 0.00 -14.02
N GLU A 231 -18.61 1.09 -13.95
CA GLU A 231 -19.52 1.45 -15.04
C GLU A 231 -18.75 1.78 -16.33
N ARG A 232 -17.60 2.47 -16.23
CA ARG A 232 -16.70 2.69 -17.39
C ARG A 232 -16.16 1.38 -17.96
N LEU A 233 -15.97 0.37 -17.12
CA LEU A 233 -15.43 -0.95 -17.48
C LEU A 233 -16.51 -1.99 -17.78
N LYS A 234 -17.78 -1.61 -17.91
CA LYS A 234 -18.91 -2.54 -18.15
C LYS A 234 -18.70 -3.45 -19.35
N SER A 235 -18.15 -2.92 -20.45
CA SER A 235 -17.81 -3.69 -21.66
C SER A 235 -16.68 -4.71 -21.45
N TYR A 236 -15.95 -4.61 -20.34
CA TYR A 236 -14.81 -5.46 -19.98
C TYR A 236 -15.09 -6.34 -18.76
N ARG A 237 -16.36 -6.44 -18.32
CA ARG A 237 -16.79 -7.26 -17.17
C ARG A 237 -16.19 -8.67 -17.19
N GLN A 238 -16.21 -9.33 -18.35
CA GLN A 238 -15.70 -10.71 -18.47
C GLN A 238 -14.23 -10.85 -18.02
N TYR A 239 -13.39 -9.85 -18.29
CA TYR A 239 -11.99 -9.87 -17.85
C TYR A 239 -11.86 -9.71 -16.33
N LEU A 240 -12.70 -8.87 -15.72
CA LEU A 240 -12.73 -8.72 -14.26
C LEU A 240 -13.21 -9.99 -13.56
N GLU A 241 -14.21 -10.68 -14.13
CA GLU A 241 -14.69 -11.97 -13.63
C GLU A 241 -13.61 -13.06 -13.76
N GLN A 242 -12.85 -13.08 -14.86
CA GLN A 242 -11.72 -14.00 -15.03
C GLN A 242 -10.63 -13.76 -13.98
N VAL A 243 -10.23 -12.50 -13.77
CA VAL A 243 -9.27 -12.15 -12.71
C VAL A 243 -9.81 -12.55 -11.34
N LEU A 244 -11.09 -12.32 -11.06
CA LEU A 244 -11.71 -12.73 -9.81
C LEU A 244 -11.65 -14.26 -9.63
N ASP A 245 -11.97 -15.03 -10.66
CA ASP A 245 -11.92 -16.50 -10.61
C ASP A 245 -10.52 -17.04 -10.28
N GLU A 246 -9.47 -16.44 -10.84
CA GLU A 246 -8.08 -16.75 -10.49
C GLU A 246 -7.78 -16.45 -9.02
N MET A 247 -8.39 -15.40 -8.49
CA MET A 247 -8.21 -14.95 -7.12
C MET A 247 -9.10 -15.68 -6.09
N ARG A 248 -10.13 -16.44 -6.49
CA ARG A 248 -11.05 -17.15 -5.56
C ARG A 248 -10.39 -18.14 -4.61
N LYS A 249 -9.14 -18.53 -4.82
CA LYS A 249 -8.38 -19.33 -3.83
C LYS A 249 -8.16 -18.56 -2.53
N ASP A 250 -8.28 -17.24 -2.59
CA ASP A 250 -8.11 -16.31 -1.49
C ASP A 250 -9.43 -15.95 -0.81
N GLU A 251 -9.44 -16.03 0.53
CA GLU A 251 -10.64 -15.78 1.36
C GLU A 251 -11.29 -14.41 1.09
N ASP A 252 -10.49 -13.40 0.71
CA ASP A 252 -11.00 -12.04 0.47
C ASP A 252 -11.79 -11.91 -0.83
N PHE A 253 -11.62 -12.88 -1.72
CA PHE A 253 -12.21 -12.88 -3.06
C PHE A 253 -13.28 -13.97 -3.20
N LYS A 254 -13.27 -15.00 -2.34
CA LYS A 254 -14.20 -16.15 -2.40
C LYS A 254 -15.68 -15.77 -2.51
N LYS A 255 -16.09 -14.74 -1.78
CA LYS A 255 -17.49 -14.29 -1.67
C LYS A 255 -17.74 -12.99 -2.42
N LEU A 256 -16.78 -12.54 -3.21
CA LEU A 256 -16.96 -11.31 -3.97
C LEU A 256 -17.91 -11.57 -5.15
N ASP A 257 -18.90 -10.70 -5.28
CA ASP A 257 -19.83 -10.67 -6.42
C ASP A 257 -19.68 -9.32 -7.10
N LEU A 258 -19.29 -9.33 -8.38
CA LEU A 258 -19.09 -8.12 -9.16
C LEU A 258 -20.40 -7.59 -9.75
N SER A 259 -21.48 -8.38 -9.74
CA SER A 259 -22.78 -7.97 -10.31
C SER A 259 -23.30 -6.67 -9.70
N GLU A 260 -23.07 -6.49 -8.39
CA GLU A 260 -23.42 -5.28 -7.65
C GLU A 260 -22.79 -3.99 -8.22
N TYR A 261 -21.70 -4.08 -8.97
CA TYR A 261 -21.00 -2.92 -9.56
C TYR A 261 -21.35 -2.68 -11.04
N PHE A 262 -22.17 -3.54 -11.65
CA PHE A 262 -22.55 -3.44 -13.07
C PHE A 262 -24.06 -3.34 -13.31
N GLU A 263 -24.88 -3.56 -12.28
CA GLU A 263 -26.34 -3.59 -12.34
C GLU A 263 -27.02 -2.23 -12.04
N ASN A 264 -26.24 -1.16 -11.92
CA ASN A 264 -26.74 0.22 -11.78
C ASN A 264 -27.12 0.85 -13.12
#